data_AF-A0A7S0ZMV6-F1
#
_entry.id   AF-A0A7S0ZMV6-F1
#
_cell.length_a   1.000
_cell.length_b   1.000
_cell.length_c   1.000
_cell.angle_alpha   90.00
_cell.angle_beta   90.00
_cell.angle_gamma   90.00
#
_symmetry.space_group_name_H-M   'P 1'
#
loop_
_entity.id
_entity.type
_entity.pdbx_description
1 polymer ?
#
loop_
_entity_poly.entity_id
_entity_poly.type
_entity_poly.pdbx_seq_one_letter_code
_entity_poly.pdbx_strand_id
1 'polypeptide(L)'
;LSHIGVSGSFRVARFRNMSSGTRPDWPAIFREASTNSNMSLVFQFGGQGLNYFEELMAIVNQNTTAVGLFEVVAEELRVLGAGEDVHQELPRGLELMSWLRIAPPAEYLERCAVSFPLIGLTQMLMYHSTLKRAGIDPDEARHVCAGGVGHSSGVCAAVV
;
A
#
# COMPACT_ATOMS: atom_id res chain seq x y z
N LEU A 1 -23.14 27.67 -32.13
CA LEU A 1 -24.45 27.31 -31.53
C LEU A 1 -24.57 25.80 -31.64
N SER A 2 -24.65 24.96 -30.62
CA SER A 2 -24.65 25.10 -29.16
C SER A 2 -24.70 23.67 -28.60
N HIS A 3 -23.82 23.38 -27.65
CA HIS A 3 -23.98 22.45 -26.52
C HIS A 3 -24.77 21.14 -26.69
N ILE A 4 -24.05 20.01 -26.66
CA ILE A 4 -24.55 18.75 -26.10
C ILE A 4 -23.86 18.58 -24.74
N GLY A 5 -24.60 18.89 -23.68
CA GLY A 5 -24.20 18.61 -22.31
C GLY A 5 -24.57 17.18 -21.95
N VAL A 6 -23.58 16.35 -21.64
CA VAL A 6 -23.80 15.04 -21.02
C VAL A 6 -23.47 15.20 -19.53
N SER A 7 -24.51 15.49 -18.75
CA SER A 7 -24.47 15.41 -17.29
C SER A 7 -24.55 13.94 -16.88
N GLY A 8 -23.38 13.31 -16.67
CA GLY A 8 -23.28 12.00 -16.05
C GLY A 8 -23.11 12.15 -14.55
N SER A 9 -24.20 12.18 -13.79
CA SER A 9 -24.13 12.03 -12.34
C SER A 9 -23.63 10.61 -12.00
N PHE A 10 -22.37 10.50 -11.59
CA PHE A 10 -21.88 9.34 -10.86
C PHE A 10 -22.58 9.27 -9.51
N ARG A 11 -23.63 8.45 -9.42
CA ARG A 11 -24.21 8.05 -8.13
C ARG A 11 -23.42 6.87 -7.61
N VAL A 12 -22.49 7.12 -6.70
CA VAL A 12 -21.92 6.07 -5.85
C VAL A 12 -23.06 5.51 -5.00
N ALA A 13 -23.32 4.21 -5.13
CA ALA A 13 -24.29 3.50 -4.33
C ALA A 13 -23.86 3.58 -2.86
N ARG A 14 -24.53 4.42 -2.06
CA ARG A 14 -24.44 4.35 -0.60
C ARG A 14 -25.18 3.09 -0.14
N PHE A 15 -24.45 2.02 0.12
CA PHE A 15 -24.96 0.97 0.97
C PHE A 15 -25.07 1.51 2.40
N ARG A 16 -26.29 1.47 2.92
CA ARG A 16 -26.65 1.98 4.24
C ARG A 16 -26.92 0.78 5.14
N ASN A 17 -25.93 0.41 5.95
CA ASN A 17 -26.06 -0.11 7.32
C ASN A 17 -24.70 -0.64 7.81
N MET A 18 -23.83 0.27 8.24
CA MET A 18 -22.98 -0.04 9.38
C MET A 18 -23.82 0.33 10.61
N SER A 19 -24.00 -0.63 11.52
CA SER A 19 -24.63 -0.42 12.82
C SER A 19 -24.12 0.88 13.43
N SER A 20 -25.05 1.76 13.83
CA SER A 20 -24.81 3.08 14.42
C SER A 20 -24.21 3.03 15.83
N GLY A 21 -23.21 2.18 16.04
CA GLY A 21 -22.39 2.16 17.24
C GLY A 21 -21.04 2.77 16.91
N THR A 22 -20.76 3.95 17.44
CA THR A 22 -19.41 4.52 17.45
C THR A 22 -18.47 3.48 18.05
N ARG A 23 -17.55 2.93 17.25
CA ARG A 23 -16.49 2.03 17.73
C ARG A 23 -15.53 2.81 18.61
N PRO A 24 -15.57 2.67 19.96
CA PRO A 24 -14.78 3.51 20.85
C PRO A 24 -13.27 3.24 20.72
N ASP A 25 -12.92 2.04 20.25
CA ASP A 25 -11.58 1.51 20.03
C ASP A 25 -10.83 2.10 18.83
N TRP A 26 -11.53 2.69 17.85
CA TRP A 26 -10.86 3.30 16.70
C TRP A 26 -10.09 4.59 17.07
N PRO A 27 -9.00 4.91 16.36
CA PRO A 27 -8.37 6.23 16.46
C PRO A 27 -9.37 7.36 16.20
N ALA A 28 -9.22 8.48 16.91
CA ALA A 28 -10.15 9.61 16.83
C ALA A 28 -10.39 10.10 15.38
N ILE A 29 -9.33 10.12 14.58
CA ILE A 29 -9.40 10.54 13.17
C ILE A 29 -10.33 9.64 12.32
N PHE A 30 -10.32 8.32 12.55
CA PHE A 30 -11.19 7.38 11.85
C PHE A 30 -12.63 7.45 12.37
N ARG A 31 -12.83 7.68 13.67
CA ARG A 31 -14.17 7.88 14.25
C ARG A 31 -14.83 9.16 13.75
N GLU A 32 -14.06 10.24 13.63
CA GLU A 32 -14.59 11.49 13.12
C GLU A 32 -14.96 11.36 11.65
N ALA A 33 -14.08 10.76 10.85
CA ALA A 33 -14.34 10.53 9.43
C ALA A 33 -15.54 9.61 9.16
N SER A 34 -15.87 8.69 10.06
CA SER A 34 -17.01 7.79 9.90
C SER A 34 -18.36 8.40 10.26
N THR A 35 -18.38 9.53 10.98
CA THR A 35 -19.62 10.14 11.51
C THR A 35 -19.85 11.58 11.02
N ASN A 36 -18.80 12.34 10.75
CA ASN A 36 -18.88 13.74 10.33
C ASN A 36 -18.81 13.90 8.81
N SER A 37 -19.91 14.37 8.20
CA SER A 37 -20.00 14.59 6.75
C SER A 37 -19.11 15.71 6.21
N ASN A 38 -18.55 16.56 7.08
CA ASN A 38 -17.67 17.67 6.70
C ASN A 38 -16.19 17.28 6.72
N MET A 39 -15.88 16.02 7.07
CA MET A 39 -14.53 15.48 7.06
C MET A 39 -14.45 14.30 6.10
N SER A 40 -13.31 14.13 5.44
CA SER A 40 -13.04 12.98 4.59
C SER A 40 -11.58 12.56 4.71
N LEU A 41 -11.36 11.26 4.80
CA LEU A 41 -10.02 10.67 4.79
C LEU A 41 -9.70 10.16 3.40
N VAL A 42 -8.45 10.37 2.97
CA VAL A 42 -7.91 9.85 1.71
C VAL A 42 -6.59 9.17 2.03
N PHE A 43 -6.38 7.97 1.51
CA PHE A 43 -5.07 7.34 1.54
C PHE A 43 -4.22 7.89 0.40
N GLN A 44 -3.00 8.33 0.71
CA GLN A 44 -2.06 8.81 -0.29
C GLN A 44 -0.83 7.92 -0.33
N PHE A 45 -0.51 7.45 -1.52
CA PHE A 45 0.63 6.60 -1.81
C PHE A 45 1.64 7.35 -2.66
N GLY A 46 2.89 7.41 -2.19
CA GLY A 46 3.98 8.14 -2.87
C GLY A 46 4.52 7.42 -4.11
N GLY A 47 5.49 8.05 -4.77
CA GLY A 47 6.29 7.44 -5.84
C GLY A 47 7.69 7.04 -5.35
N GLN A 48 8.65 6.98 -6.28
CA GLN A 48 10.08 6.76 -5.98
C GLN A 48 10.55 7.60 -4.78
N GLY A 49 10.96 6.90 -3.71
CA GLY A 49 11.60 7.48 -2.53
C GLY A 49 13.02 6.93 -2.41
N LEU A 50 13.99 7.81 -2.13
CA LEU A 50 15.41 7.45 -2.13
C LEU A 50 15.78 6.39 -1.06
N ASN A 51 14.98 6.25 0.01
CA ASN A 51 15.27 5.38 1.15
C ASN A 51 14.25 4.25 1.34
N TYR A 52 13.56 3.84 0.27
CA TYR A 52 12.48 2.83 0.35
C TYR A 52 12.93 1.52 1.00
N PHE A 53 14.19 1.11 0.78
CA PHE A 53 14.71 -0.16 1.28
C PHE A 53 14.96 -0.09 2.78
N GLU A 54 15.53 1.01 3.28
CA GLU A 54 15.68 1.23 4.73
C GLU A 54 14.34 1.23 5.44
N GLU A 55 13.33 1.86 4.83
CA GLU A 55 11.96 1.88 5.34
C GLU A 55 11.32 0.49 5.34
N LEU A 56 11.52 -0.30 4.27
CA LEU A 56 11.09 -1.70 4.21
C LEU A 56 11.69 -2.51 5.36
N MET A 57 13.02 -2.41 5.54
CA MET A 57 13.72 -3.12 6.60
C MET A 57 13.23 -2.69 7.99
N ALA A 58 12.99 -1.39 8.19
CA ALA A 58 12.48 -0.87 9.44
C ALA A 58 11.09 -1.46 9.76
N ILE A 59 10.18 -1.49 8.78
CA ILE A 59 8.84 -2.06 8.96
C ILE A 59 8.92 -3.54 9.32
N VAL A 60 9.69 -4.33 8.56
CA VAL A 60 9.79 -5.79 8.79
C VAL A 60 10.43 -6.11 10.14
N ASN A 61 11.51 -5.40 10.51
CA ASN A 61 12.23 -5.67 11.74
C ASN A 61 11.51 -5.16 13.00
N GLN A 62 10.72 -4.08 12.89
CA GLN A 62 10.10 -3.43 14.05
C GLN A 62 8.62 -3.80 14.20
N ASN A 63 8.01 -4.45 13.21
CA ASN A 63 6.59 -4.77 13.22
C ASN A 63 6.30 -6.24 12.92
N THR A 64 6.04 -7.00 13.99
CA THR A 64 5.67 -8.42 13.91
C THR A 64 4.42 -8.67 13.06
N THR A 65 3.54 -7.68 12.91
CA THR A 65 2.32 -7.82 12.09
C THR A 65 2.60 -7.82 10.59
N ALA A 66 3.77 -7.32 10.16
CA ALA A 66 4.17 -7.26 8.76
C ALA A 66 4.93 -8.51 8.31
N VAL A 67 5.59 -9.24 9.23
CA VAL A 67 6.51 -10.34 8.91
C VAL A 67 5.85 -11.43 8.06
N GLY A 68 4.68 -11.93 8.46
CA GLY A 68 4.02 -13.00 7.71
C GLY A 68 3.62 -12.60 6.28
N LEU A 69 3.17 -11.35 6.09
CA LEU A 69 2.85 -10.85 4.75
C LEU A 69 4.12 -10.62 3.93
N PHE A 70 5.18 -10.11 4.57
CA PHE A 70 6.48 -9.93 3.93
C PHE A 70 7.07 -11.27 3.45
N GLU A 71 7.03 -12.32 4.27
CA GLU A 71 7.57 -13.64 3.89
C GLU A 71 6.86 -14.24 2.67
N VAL A 72 5.52 -14.12 2.61
CA VAL A 72 4.72 -14.57 1.46
C VAL A 72 5.13 -13.81 0.20
N VAL A 73 5.17 -12.48 0.25
CA VAL A 73 5.52 -11.68 -0.93
C VAL A 73 7.00 -11.85 -1.31
N ALA A 74 7.88 -12.05 -0.33
CA ALA A 74 9.30 -12.29 -0.58
C ALA A 74 9.52 -13.58 -1.37
N GLU A 75 8.79 -14.65 -1.05
CA GLU A 75 8.89 -15.90 -1.81
C GLU A 75 8.34 -15.76 -3.23
N GLU A 76 7.20 -15.08 -3.41
CA GLU A 76 6.64 -14.81 -4.74
C GLU A 76 7.60 -13.97 -5.61
N LEU A 77 8.16 -12.89 -5.04
CA LEU A 77 9.14 -12.06 -5.75
C LEU A 77 10.42 -12.84 -6.07
N ARG A 78 10.86 -13.75 -5.20
CA ARG A 78 12.01 -14.62 -5.46
C ARG A 78 11.75 -15.52 -6.67
N VAL A 79 10.57 -16.14 -6.76
CA VAL A 79 10.18 -16.98 -7.90
C VAL A 79 10.11 -16.16 -9.18
N LEU A 80 9.44 -15.01 -9.15
CA LEU A 80 9.34 -14.11 -10.31
C LEU A 80 10.70 -13.60 -10.77
N GLY A 81 11.58 -13.21 -9.84
CA GLY A 81 12.92 -12.71 -10.13
C GLY A 81 13.90 -13.77 -10.64
N ALA A 82 13.54 -15.06 -10.53
CA ALA A 82 14.31 -16.18 -11.08
C ALA A 82 13.87 -16.59 -12.50
N GLY A 83 12.85 -15.93 -13.07
CA GLY A 83 12.38 -16.19 -14.43
C GLY A 83 13.47 -15.93 -15.48
N GLU A 84 13.53 -16.80 -16.51
CA GLU A 84 14.50 -16.66 -17.60
C GLU A 84 14.35 -15.34 -18.37
N ASP A 85 13.12 -14.82 -18.43
CA ASP A 85 12.74 -13.57 -19.09
C ASP A 85 13.25 -12.31 -18.37
N VAL A 86 13.53 -12.40 -17.07
CA VAL A 86 13.99 -11.26 -16.25
C VAL A 86 15.42 -11.42 -15.73
N HIS A 87 16.05 -12.57 -15.94
CA HIS A 87 17.38 -12.88 -15.40
C HIS A 87 18.46 -11.86 -15.81
N GLN A 88 18.40 -11.31 -17.03
CA GLN A 88 19.32 -10.27 -17.50
C GLN A 88 19.17 -8.95 -16.73
N GLU A 89 17.94 -8.62 -16.33
CA GLU A 89 17.62 -7.41 -15.57
C GLU A 89 17.82 -7.59 -14.05
N LEU A 90 17.74 -8.83 -13.59
CA LEU A 90 17.86 -9.21 -12.18
C LEU A 90 18.98 -10.26 -11.96
N PRO A 91 20.26 -9.93 -12.25
CA PRO A 91 21.37 -10.87 -12.10
C PRO A 91 21.63 -11.35 -10.66
N ARG A 92 21.03 -10.70 -9.65
CA ARG A 92 21.09 -11.11 -8.24
C ARG A 92 19.74 -11.60 -7.69
N GLY A 93 18.72 -11.72 -8.56
CA GLY A 93 17.35 -12.06 -8.18
C GLY A 93 16.71 -11.05 -7.21
N LEU A 94 15.61 -11.46 -6.57
CA LEU A 94 14.91 -10.72 -5.52
C LEU A 94 14.95 -11.51 -4.20
N GLU A 95 16.15 -11.69 -3.65
CA GLU A 95 16.42 -12.55 -2.48
C GLU A 95 16.15 -11.83 -1.14
N LEU A 96 14.94 -11.28 -0.96
CA LEU A 96 14.60 -10.36 0.16
C LEU A 96 14.89 -10.93 1.55
N MET A 97 14.63 -12.22 1.78
CA MET A 97 14.92 -12.87 3.07
C MET A 97 16.41 -12.89 3.40
N SER A 98 17.27 -12.98 2.38
CA SER A 98 18.72 -12.86 2.55
C SER A 98 19.14 -11.40 2.76
N TRP A 99 18.46 -10.47 2.08
CA TRP A 99 18.77 -9.03 2.11
C TRP A 99 18.46 -8.38 3.47
N LEU A 100 17.57 -8.97 4.27
CA LEU A 100 17.37 -8.59 5.68
C LEU A 100 18.68 -8.62 6.49
N ARG A 101 19.61 -9.52 6.14
CA ARG A 101 20.91 -9.65 6.82
C ARG A 101 22.01 -8.85 6.12
N ILE A 102 22.05 -8.94 4.79
CA ILE A 102 23.08 -8.31 3.97
C ILE A 102 22.41 -7.70 2.74
N ALA A 103 22.26 -6.38 2.77
CA ALA A 103 21.68 -5.64 1.65
C ALA A 103 22.57 -5.77 0.38
N PRO A 104 21.96 -5.82 -0.81
CA PRO A 104 22.72 -5.73 -2.06
C PRO A 104 23.28 -4.30 -2.26
N PRO A 105 24.18 -4.09 -3.23
CA PRO A 105 24.72 -2.77 -3.52
C PRO A 105 23.61 -1.75 -3.87
N ALA A 106 23.81 -0.48 -3.49
CA ALA A 106 22.83 0.59 -3.73
C ALA A 106 22.42 0.69 -5.21
N GLU A 107 23.38 0.62 -6.14
CA GLU A 107 23.12 0.62 -7.58
C GLU A 107 22.15 -0.49 -8.02
N TYR A 108 22.20 -1.66 -7.34
CA TYR A 108 21.26 -2.74 -7.62
C TYR A 108 19.86 -2.44 -7.10
N LEU A 109 19.75 -1.84 -5.90
CA LEU A 109 18.49 -1.39 -5.32
C LEU A 109 17.84 -0.27 -6.14
N GLU A 110 18.63 0.54 -6.86
CA GLU A 110 18.12 1.63 -7.68
C GLU A 110 17.49 1.15 -9.00
N ARG A 111 17.81 -0.07 -9.48
CA ARG A 111 17.23 -0.63 -10.71
C ARG A 111 15.71 -0.64 -10.61
N CYS A 112 15.02 -0.17 -11.65
CA CYS A 112 13.55 -0.12 -11.67
C CYS A 112 12.89 -1.49 -11.41
N ALA A 113 13.48 -2.57 -11.95
CA ALA A 113 13.00 -3.94 -11.72
C ALA A 113 13.08 -4.40 -10.24
N VAL A 114 13.90 -3.73 -9.44
CA VAL A 114 14.05 -3.97 -7.99
C VAL A 114 13.25 -2.93 -7.20
N SER A 115 13.51 -1.64 -7.43
CA SER A 115 12.89 -0.57 -6.64
C SER A 115 11.37 -0.52 -6.78
N PHE A 116 10.82 -0.73 -7.98
CA PHE A 116 9.39 -0.59 -8.22
C PHE A 116 8.53 -1.57 -7.40
N PRO A 117 8.76 -2.91 -7.46
CA PRO A 117 7.99 -3.85 -6.62
C PRO A 117 8.25 -3.63 -5.12
N LEU A 118 9.46 -3.25 -4.71
CA LEU A 118 9.78 -3.07 -3.30
C LEU A 118 9.19 -1.79 -2.71
N ILE A 119 9.10 -0.70 -3.47
CA ILE A 119 8.36 0.50 -3.06
C ILE A 119 6.89 0.15 -2.84
N GLY A 120 6.28 -0.61 -3.77
CA GLY A 120 4.90 -1.08 -3.63
C GLY A 120 4.72 -1.94 -2.38
N LEU A 121 5.62 -2.89 -2.14
CA LEU A 121 5.62 -3.72 -0.93
C LEU A 121 5.74 -2.88 0.35
N THR A 122 6.67 -1.92 0.40
CA THR A 122 6.83 -1.00 1.53
C THR A 122 5.53 -0.28 1.84
N GLN A 123 4.85 0.25 0.82
CA GLN A 123 3.57 0.95 0.96
C GLN A 123 2.46 0.04 1.47
N MET A 124 2.33 -1.17 0.92
CA MET A 124 1.34 -2.15 1.36
C MET A 124 1.57 -2.61 2.80
N LEU A 125 2.83 -2.87 3.18
CA LEU A 125 3.17 -3.26 4.55
C LEU A 125 2.90 -2.12 5.53
N MET A 126 3.19 -0.86 5.16
CA MET A 126 2.86 0.31 5.98
C MET A 126 1.35 0.45 6.18
N TYR A 127 0.57 0.34 5.10
CA TYR A 127 -0.89 0.40 5.13
C TYR A 127 -1.45 -0.71 6.03
N HIS A 128 -1.11 -1.97 5.77
CA HIS A 128 -1.56 -3.12 6.54
C HIS A 128 -1.18 -3.00 8.02
N SER A 129 0.08 -2.64 8.30
CA SER A 129 0.58 -2.41 9.65
C SER A 129 -0.20 -1.34 10.40
N THR A 130 -0.52 -0.23 9.72
CA THR A 130 -1.21 0.90 10.31
C THR A 130 -2.63 0.51 10.71
N LEU A 131 -3.37 -0.13 9.81
CA LEU A 131 -4.74 -0.57 10.07
C LEU A 131 -4.80 -1.64 11.16
N LYS A 132 -3.90 -2.63 11.09
CA LYS A 132 -3.82 -3.72 12.07
C LYS A 132 -3.51 -3.19 13.48
N ARG A 133 -2.61 -2.22 13.61
CA ARG A 133 -2.32 -1.55 14.90
C ARG A 133 -3.50 -0.71 15.40
N ALA A 134 -4.30 -0.16 14.51
CA ALA A 134 -5.49 0.60 14.84
C ALA A 134 -6.72 -0.27 15.14
N GLY A 135 -6.62 -1.61 14.98
CA GLY A 135 -7.77 -2.51 15.12
C GLY A 135 -8.84 -2.28 14.04
N ILE A 136 -8.43 -1.81 12.86
CA ILE A 136 -9.32 -1.51 11.74
C ILE A 136 -9.11 -2.58 10.66
N ASP A 137 -10.19 -3.18 10.18
CA ASP A 137 -10.11 -4.07 9.03
C ASP A 137 -9.92 -3.26 7.72
N PRO A 138 -9.09 -3.72 6.76
CA PRO A 138 -8.94 -3.05 5.46
C PRO A 138 -10.26 -2.75 4.73
N ASP A 139 -11.24 -3.64 4.81
CA ASP A 139 -12.56 -3.40 4.23
C ASP A 139 -13.27 -2.24 4.94
N GLU A 140 -13.23 -2.19 6.27
CA GLU A 140 -13.80 -1.09 7.05
C GLU A 140 -13.10 0.24 6.73
N ALA A 141 -11.77 0.24 6.64
CA ALA A 141 -10.99 1.42 6.29
C ALA A 141 -11.38 1.96 4.91
N ARG A 142 -11.55 1.08 3.92
CA ARG A 142 -11.98 1.43 2.57
C ARG A 142 -13.36 2.09 2.55
N HIS A 143 -14.27 1.67 3.41
CA HIS A 143 -15.61 2.27 3.48
C HIS A 143 -15.65 3.64 4.19
N VAL A 144 -14.73 3.89 5.11
CA VAL A 144 -14.61 5.18 5.82
C VAL A 144 -13.89 6.22 4.96
N CYS A 145 -12.90 5.80 4.17
CA CYS A 145 -12.14 6.70 3.32
C CYS A 145 -12.91 7.09 2.04
N ALA A 146 -12.77 8.34 1.63
CA ALA A 146 -13.37 8.87 0.40
C ALA A 146 -12.66 8.37 -0.87
N GLY A 147 -11.42 7.87 -0.74
CA GLY A 147 -10.67 7.28 -1.83
C GLY A 147 -9.20 7.05 -1.51
N GLY A 148 -8.47 6.55 -2.51
CA GLY A 148 -7.01 6.44 -2.52
C GLY A 148 -6.44 7.21 -3.70
N VAL A 149 -5.31 7.87 -3.50
CA VAL A 149 -4.56 8.56 -4.55
C VAL A 149 -3.11 8.09 -4.55
N GLY A 150 -2.51 8.01 -5.72
CA GLY A 150 -1.14 7.56 -5.89
C GLY A 150 -0.35 8.47 -6.81
N HIS A 151 0.86 8.84 -6.41
CA HIS A 151 1.75 9.63 -7.26
C HIS A 151 2.66 8.69 -8.07
N SER A 152 2.62 8.80 -9.41
CA SER A 152 3.38 7.93 -10.32
C SER A 152 3.15 6.44 -10.00
N SER A 153 4.18 5.70 -9.57
CA SER A 153 4.08 4.28 -9.18
C SER A 153 3.15 4.01 -8.00
N GLY A 154 2.90 5.01 -7.15
CA GLY A 154 1.97 4.88 -6.01
C GLY A 154 0.53 4.61 -6.43
N VAL A 155 0.17 4.85 -7.69
CA VAL A 155 -1.16 4.51 -8.20
C VAL A 155 -1.44 3.02 -8.08
N CYS A 156 -0.41 2.17 -8.24
CA CYS A 156 -0.54 0.72 -8.09
C CYS A 156 -0.98 0.34 -6.66
N ALA A 157 -0.40 0.97 -5.63
CA ALA A 157 -0.81 0.73 -4.25
C ALA A 157 -2.20 1.34 -3.93
N ALA A 158 -2.60 2.41 -4.61
CA ALA A 158 -3.90 3.06 -4.39
C ALA A 158 -5.09 2.26 -4.95
N VAL A 159 -4.89 1.43 -5.98
CA VAL A 159 -5.96 0.68 -6.66
C VAL A 159 -6.16 -0.75 -6.17
N VAL A 160 -5.15 -1.32 -5.50
CA VAL A 160 -5.17 -2.67 -4.89
C VAL A 160 -5.96 -2.61 -3.59
#